data_AF-A0A7H5EYH6-F1
#
_entry.id   AF-A0A7H5EYH6-F1
#
_cell.length_a   1.000
_cell.length_b   1.000
_cell.length_c   1.000
_cell.angle_alpha   90.00
_cell.angle_beta   90.00
_cell.angle_gamma   90.00
#
_symmetry.space_group_name_H-M   'P 1'
#
loop_
_entity.id
_entity.type
_entity.pdbx_description
1 polymer ?
#
loop_
_entity_poly.entity_id
_entity_poly.type
_entity_poly.pdbx_seq_one_letter_code
_entity_poly.pdbx_strand_id
1 'polypeptide(L)'
;MKLLSSSNYRQKILCLLCFCAVALTTIRAQSEADHIRVLGEHFQGATEVHVENGRIDILTKTHAIEVEWASKWKNSIGQALWYAQQKNVKAGIILLLKERKDLEHFYKLTSTLSYAGLSDLVTVMVYPDQFPGLTVGPPPIAPNDDHTLTHWLNLSSNKRHNASCEQNFGRTKNGRYCRADEGVACGRCGG
;
A
#
# COMPACT_ATOMS: atom_id res chain seq x y z
N MET A 1 35.83 52.10 33.49
CA MET A 1 35.76 50.64 33.72
C MET A 1 34.30 50.26 33.99
N LYS A 2 33.52 49.93 32.96
CA LYS A 2 32.12 49.48 33.09
C LYS A 2 32.07 48.00 32.71
N LEU A 3 31.73 47.18 33.71
CA LEU A 3 31.62 45.73 33.61
C LEU A 3 30.52 45.35 32.62
N LEU A 4 30.86 44.47 31.67
CA LEU A 4 29.91 43.89 30.73
C LEU A 4 28.86 43.08 31.50
N SER A 5 27.58 43.43 31.31
CA SER A 5 26.42 42.75 31.91
C SER A 5 26.28 41.33 31.36
N SER A 6 26.40 40.33 32.24
CA SER A 6 26.30 38.89 31.96
C SER A 6 24.88 38.43 31.58
N SER A 7 23.89 39.32 31.59
CA SER A 7 22.47 39.04 31.30
C SER A 7 22.20 38.74 29.82
N ASN A 8 22.98 39.30 28.90
CA ASN A 8 22.71 39.19 27.45
C ASN A 8 23.22 37.90 26.81
N TYR A 9 24.00 37.09 27.52
CA TYR A 9 24.60 35.87 26.96
C TYR A 9 23.71 34.64 27.17
N ARG A 10 23.00 34.56 28.30
CA ARG A 10 22.10 33.43 28.62
C ARG A 10 20.84 33.40 27.73
N GLN A 11 20.34 34.55 27.32
CA GLN A 11 19.17 34.66 26.45
C GLN A 11 19.47 34.36 24.97
N LYS A 12 20.72 34.53 24.54
CA LYS A 12 21.16 34.18 23.17
C LYS A 12 21.48 32.70 23.00
N ILE A 13 21.95 32.02 24.07
CA ILE A 13 22.20 30.57 24.04
C ILE A 13 20.91 29.75 24.11
N LEU A 14 19.87 30.26 24.79
CA LEU A 14 18.57 29.57 24.83
C LEU A 14 17.80 29.64 23.51
N CYS A 15 18.01 30.68 22.70
CA CYS A 15 17.41 30.78 21.35
C CYS A 15 18.10 29.89 20.30
N LEU A 16 19.35 29.46 20.52
CA LEU A 16 20.08 28.63 19.56
C LEU A 16 19.70 27.13 19.63
N LEU A 17 19.10 26.69 20.74
CA LEU A 17 18.63 25.31 20.94
C LEU A 17 17.18 25.09 20.50
N CYS A 18 16.45 26.13 20.07
CA CYS A 18 15.02 26.03 19.77
C CYS A 18 14.68 26.00 18.27
N PHE A 19 15.67 26.10 17.36
CA PHE A 19 15.43 26.16 15.91
C PHE A 19 16.11 25.04 15.09
N CYS A 20 16.41 23.91 15.72
CA CYS A 20 16.88 22.72 15.02
C CYS A 20 16.01 21.50 15.35
N ALA A 21 14.68 21.70 15.41
CA ALA A 21 13.75 20.61 15.21
C ALA A 21 13.79 20.23 13.72
N VAL A 22 14.88 19.58 13.30
CA VAL A 22 14.91 18.86 12.04
C VAL A 22 13.80 17.83 12.15
N ALA A 23 12.69 18.07 11.46
CA ALA A 23 11.64 17.08 11.31
C ALA A 23 12.29 15.87 10.64
N LEU A 24 12.58 14.81 11.41
CA LEU A 24 12.93 13.52 10.84
C LEU A 24 11.69 13.04 10.09
N THR A 25 11.59 13.37 8.81
CA THR A 25 10.65 12.72 7.92
C THR A 25 11.05 11.25 7.85
N THR A 26 10.28 10.39 8.48
CA THR A 26 10.50 8.95 8.42
C THR A 26 10.30 8.51 6.98
N ILE A 27 11.38 8.10 6.31
CA ILE A 27 11.29 7.46 5.00
C ILE A 27 10.67 6.08 5.23
N ARG A 28 9.35 5.97 5.03
CA ARG A 28 8.63 4.70 5.13
C ARG A 28 8.96 3.85 3.91
N ALA A 29 9.23 2.56 4.14
CA ALA A 29 9.34 1.61 3.04
C ALA A 29 8.02 1.51 2.28
N GLN A 30 8.08 1.60 0.95
CA GLN A 30 6.91 1.48 0.08
C GLN A 30 6.36 0.06 0.14
N SER A 31 5.05 -0.06 0.32
CA SER A 31 4.37 -1.36 0.32
C SER A 31 4.02 -1.81 -1.09
N GLU A 32 3.74 -3.09 -1.26
CA GLU A 32 3.23 -3.64 -2.53
C GLU A 32 1.90 -2.97 -2.94
N ALA A 33 1.02 -2.73 -1.97
CA ALA A 33 -0.25 -2.02 -2.18
C ALA A 33 -0.05 -0.60 -2.75
N ASP A 34 1.01 0.11 -2.34
CA ASP A 34 1.33 1.43 -2.88
C ASP A 34 1.68 1.35 -4.37
N HIS A 35 2.39 0.30 -4.77
CA HIS A 35 2.73 0.04 -6.17
C HIS A 35 1.51 -0.38 -6.97
N ILE A 36 0.68 -1.30 -6.44
CA ILE A 36 -0.56 -1.75 -7.08
C ILE A 36 -1.46 -0.56 -7.42
N ARG A 37 -1.62 0.40 -6.49
CA ARG A 37 -2.41 1.61 -6.72
C ARG A 37 -1.87 2.43 -7.90
N VAL A 38 -0.59 2.79 -7.86
CA VAL A 38 0.04 3.65 -8.87
C VAL A 38 0.10 2.98 -10.24
N LEU A 39 0.43 1.68 -10.28
CA LEU A 39 0.42 0.89 -11.51
C LEU A 39 -1.01 0.71 -12.03
N GLY A 40 -1.98 0.47 -11.15
CA GLY A 40 -3.40 0.36 -11.52
C GLY A 40 -3.91 1.63 -12.19
N GLU A 41 -3.61 2.80 -11.62
CA GLU A 41 -3.89 4.11 -12.22
C GLU A 41 -3.21 4.26 -13.59
N HIS A 42 -1.92 3.90 -13.70
CA HIS A 42 -1.17 3.94 -14.96
C HIS A 42 -1.79 3.07 -16.06
N PHE A 43 -2.24 1.87 -15.72
CA PHE A 43 -2.88 0.94 -16.65
C PHE A 43 -4.38 1.21 -16.86
N GLN A 44 -4.96 2.19 -16.16
CA GLN A 44 -6.41 2.41 -16.13
C GLN A 44 -7.17 1.12 -15.76
N GLY A 45 -6.56 0.31 -14.89
CA GLY A 45 -7.07 -0.98 -14.45
C GLY A 45 -7.85 -0.88 -13.14
N ALA A 46 -8.81 -1.78 -12.96
CA ALA A 46 -9.45 -1.97 -11.67
C ALA A 46 -8.48 -2.72 -10.75
N THR A 47 -8.20 -2.18 -9.57
CA THR A 47 -7.30 -2.84 -8.61
C THR A 47 -8.08 -3.76 -7.68
N GLU A 48 -7.39 -4.74 -7.11
CA GLU A 48 -7.90 -5.55 -6.00
C GLU A 48 -9.25 -6.25 -6.32
N VAL A 49 -9.39 -6.76 -7.55
CA VAL A 49 -10.63 -7.36 -8.06
C VAL A 49 -10.82 -8.77 -7.52
N HIS A 50 -11.93 -9.00 -6.81
CA HIS A 50 -12.22 -10.29 -6.20
C HIS A 50 -12.57 -11.35 -7.26
N VAL A 51 -12.07 -12.56 -7.02
CA VAL A 51 -12.31 -13.77 -7.82
C VAL A 51 -12.48 -14.98 -6.91
N GLU A 52 -12.77 -16.14 -7.48
CA GLU A 52 -12.84 -17.35 -6.68
C GLU A 52 -11.47 -17.63 -6.05
N ASN A 53 -11.46 -17.72 -4.72
CA ASN A 53 -10.29 -18.03 -3.90
C ASN A 53 -9.09 -17.08 -4.09
N GLY A 54 -9.33 -15.80 -4.35
CA GLY A 54 -8.25 -14.83 -4.45
C GLY A 54 -8.69 -13.47 -4.95
N ARG A 55 -7.69 -12.70 -5.40
CA ARG A 55 -7.88 -11.35 -5.87
C ARG A 55 -6.83 -11.01 -6.91
N ILE A 56 -7.25 -10.34 -7.97
CA ILE A 56 -6.38 -9.84 -9.03
C ILE A 56 -5.89 -8.46 -8.62
N ASP A 57 -4.58 -8.26 -8.56
CA ASP A 57 -4.01 -6.97 -8.14
C ASP A 57 -4.43 -5.85 -9.10
N ILE A 58 -4.31 -6.08 -10.42
CA ILE A 58 -4.76 -5.12 -11.45
C ILE A 58 -5.43 -5.88 -12.60
N LEU A 59 -6.70 -5.57 -12.86
CA LEU A 59 -7.46 -6.07 -14.01
C LEU A 59 -7.64 -4.97 -15.05
N THR A 60 -7.16 -5.22 -16.26
CA THR A 60 -7.38 -4.37 -17.43
C THR A 60 -8.30 -5.07 -18.44
N LYS A 61 -8.60 -4.42 -19.57
CA LYS A 61 -9.35 -5.05 -20.66
C LYS A 61 -8.65 -6.27 -21.27
N THR A 62 -7.32 -6.36 -21.15
CA THR A 62 -6.51 -7.35 -21.86
C THR A 62 -5.69 -8.24 -20.95
N HIS A 63 -5.48 -7.85 -19.69
CA HIS A 63 -4.63 -8.56 -18.75
C HIS A 63 -5.21 -8.64 -17.34
N ALA A 64 -5.01 -9.78 -16.70
CA ALA A 64 -5.02 -9.93 -15.24
C ALA A 64 -3.56 -9.90 -14.78
N ILE A 65 -3.19 -8.85 -14.06
CA ILE A 65 -1.81 -8.55 -13.69
C ILE A 65 -1.61 -8.83 -12.20
N GLU A 66 -0.60 -9.65 -11.91
CA GLU A 66 -0.04 -9.86 -10.57
C GLU A 66 1.14 -8.91 -10.35
N VAL A 67 1.19 -8.22 -9.21
CA VAL A 67 2.28 -7.34 -8.82
C VAL A 67 2.98 -7.94 -7.61
N GLU A 68 4.26 -8.33 -7.75
CA GLU A 68 4.96 -9.08 -6.70
C GLU A 68 6.40 -8.60 -6.57
N TRP A 69 6.96 -8.67 -5.35
CA TRP A 69 8.37 -8.40 -5.14
C TRP A 69 9.23 -9.41 -5.90
N ALA A 70 10.28 -8.92 -6.58
CA ALA A 70 11.12 -9.75 -7.44
C ALA A 70 11.65 -11.02 -6.74
N SER A 71 12.00 -10.94 -5.45
CA SER A 71 12.48 -12.10 -4.67
C SER A 71 11.45 -13.23 -4.53
N LYS A 72 10.17 -12.98 -4.79
CA LYS A 72 9.05 -13.93 -4.70
C LYS A 72 8.48 -14.35 -6.06
N TRP A 73 9.16 -14.05 -7.16
CA TRP A 73 8.72 -14.28 -8.55
C TRP A 73 8.12 -15.67 -8.88
N LYS A 74 8.42 -16.72 -8.11
CA LYS A 74 7.86 -18.07 -8.36
C LYS A 74 6.35 -18.11 -8.14
N ASN A 75 5.86 -17.40 -7.13
CA ASN A 75 4.43 -17.40 -6.77
C ASN A 75 3.60 -16.68 -7.83
N SER A 76 4.16 -15.64 -8.46
CA SER A 76 3.44 -14.81 -9.41
C SER A 76 3.07 -15.55 -10.70
N ILE A 77 3.80 -16.60 -11.09
CA ILE A 77 3.46 -17.43 -12.25
C ILE A 77 2.08 -18.08 -12.06
N GLY A 78 1.88 -18.76 -10.93
CA GLY A 78 0.64 -19.47 -10.64
C GLY A 78 -0.54 -18.51 -10.50
N GLN A 79 -0.35 -17.43 -9.75
CA GLN A 79 -1.39 -16.42 -9.52
C GLN A 79 -1.81 -15.74 -10.82
N ALA A 80 -0.86 -15.23 -11.62
CA ALA A 80 -1.17 -14.56 -12.87
C ALA A 80 -1.93 -15.46 -13.86
N LEU A 81 -1.50 -16.72 -14.01
CA LEU A 81 -2.17 -17.69 -14.90
C LEU A 81 -3.58 -18.03 -14.40
N TRP A 82 -3.74 -18.32 -13.11
CA TRP A 82 -5.03 -18.65 -12.50
C TRP A 82 -6.03 -17.51 -12.66
N TYR A 83 -5.61 -16.28 -12.36
CA TYR A 83 -6.46 -15.09 -12.46
C TYR A 83 -6.82 -14.73 -13.90
N ALA A 84 -5.86 -14.84 -14.82
CA ALA A 84 -6.09 -14.64 -16.24
C ALA A 84 -7.13 -15.62 -16.81
N GLN A 85 -7.05 -16.89 -16.41
CA GLN A 85 -8.02 -17.91 -16.79
C GLN A 85 -9.44 -17.57 -16.30
N GLN A 86 -9.58 -17.14 -15.05
CA GLN A 86 -10.89 -16.80 -14.48
C GLN A 86 -11.58 -15.61 -15.18
N LYS A 87 -10.81 -14.69 -15.76
CA LYS A 87 -11.34 -13.51 -16.46
C LYS A 87 -11.26 -13.62 -17.99
N ASN A 88 -10.74 -14.73 -18.51
CA ASN A 88 -10.51 -14.94 -19.94
C ASN A 88 -9.73 -13.79 -20.61
N VAL A 89 -8.63 -13.39 -19.98
CA VAL A 89 -7.68 -12.35 -20.45
C VAL A 89 -6.26 -12.92 -20.41
N LYS A 90 -5.25 -12.17 -20.88
CA LYS A 90 -3.85 -12.60 -20.79
C LYS A 90 -3.31 -12.50 -19.36
N ALA A 91 -2.33 -13.33 -19.02
CA ALA A 91 -1.62 -13.20 -17.76
C ALA A 91 -0.59 -12.06 -17.86
N GLY A 92 -0.48 -11.26 -16.81
CA GLY A 92 0.54 -10.24 -16.65
C GLY A 92 1.25 -10.39 -15.30
N ILE A 93 2.55 -10.11 -15.28
CA ILE A 93 3.35 -10.06 -14.05
C ILE A 93 4.17 -8.78 -14.07
N ILE A 94 4.12 -8.00 -12.99
CA ILE A 94 5.03 -6.88 -12.75
C ILE A 94 5.90 -7.25 -11.55
N LEU A 95 7.22 -7.38 -11.77
CA LEU A 95 8.18 -7.55 -10.69
C LEU A 95 8.62 -6.21 -10.14
N LEU A 96 8.49 -6.03 -8.83
CA LEU A 96 8.99 -4.87 -8.11
C LEU A 96 10.46 -5.11 -7.71
N LEU A 97 11.38 -4.33 -8.29
CA LEU A 97 12.80 -4.34 -7.94
C LEU A 97 13.05 -3.38 -6.77
N LYS A 98 13.73 -3.84 -5.72
CA LYS A 98 14.23 -2.94 -4.65
C LYS A 98 15.58 -2.36 -5.03
N GLU A 99 16.41 -3.18 -5.65
CA GLU A 99 17.75 -2.84 -6.11
C GLU A 99 17.97 -3.41 -7.50
N ARG A 100 18.95 -2.85 -8.23
CA ARG A 100 19.30 -3.33 -9.59
C ARG A 100 19.68 -4.81 -9.63
N LYS A 101 20.25 -5.35 -8.54
CA LYS A 101 20.60 -6.77 -8.46
C LYS A 101 19.39 -7.69 -8.57
N ASP A 102 18.20 -7.23 -8.15
CA ASP A 102 16.97 -8.02 -8.17
C ASP A 102 16.51 -8.36 -9.60
N LEU A 103 17.07 -7.69 -10.61
CA LEU A 103 16.85 -8.00 -12.03
C LEU A 103 17.20 -9.45 -12.37
N GLU A 104 18.06 -10.12 -11.59
CA GLU A 104 18.29 -11.56 -11.75
C GLU A 104 17.00 -12.40 -11.68
N HIS A 105 16.00 -11.96 -10.90
CA HIS A 105 14.74 -12.66 -10.75
C HIS A 105 13.86 -12.53 -11.99
N PHE A 106 13.95 -11.41 -12.71
CA PHE A 106 13.32 -11.26 -14.02
C PHE A 106 13.88 -12.30 -15.00
N TYR A 107 15.20 -12.43 -15.11
CA TYR A 107 15.80 -13.42 -16.00
C TYR A 107 15.45 -14.87 -15.61
N LYS A 108 15.39 -15.16 -14.31
CA LYS A 108 14.93 -16.48 -13.80
C LYS A 108 13.47 -16.74 -14.17
N LEU A 109 12.59 -15.76 -14.00
CA LEU A 109 11.18 -15.86 -14.38
C LEU A 109 11.02 -16.07 -15.89
N THR A 110 11.61 -15.22 -16.73
CA THR A 110 11.46 -15.30 -18.18
C THR A 110 12.06 -16.58 -18.76
N SER A 111 13.22 -17.03 -18.26
CA SER A 111 13.80 -18.31 -18.67
C SER A 111 12.95 -19.51 -18.23
N THR A 112 12.33 -19.46 -17.05
CA THR A 112 11.39 -20.49 -16.58
C THR A 112 10.14 -20.54 -17.46
N LEU A 113 9.56 -19.39 -17.80
CA LEU A 113 8.40 -19.32 -18.71
C LEU A 113 8.77 -19.85 -20.10
N SER A 114 9.95 -19.49 -20.61
CA SER A 114 10.45 -20.00 -21.89
C SER A 114 10.65 -21.51 -21.87
N TYR A 115 11.23 -22.06 -20.80
CA TYR A 115 11.41 -23.49 -20.63
C TYR A 115 10.06 -24.23 -20.61
N ALA A 116 9.04 -23.63 -20.00
CA ALA A 116 7.69 -24.18 -19.93
C ALA A 116 6.84 -23.94 -21.19
N GLY A 117 7.34 -23.21 -22.20
CA GLY A 117 6.56 -22.84 -23.39
C GLY A 117 5.45 -21.82 -23.12
N LEU A 118 5.57 -21.02 -22.06
CA LEU A 118 4.55 -20.07 -21.59
C LEU A 118 4.85 -18.61 -21.97
N SER A 119 5.94 -18.34 -22.68
CA SER A 119 6.39 -16.96 -23.00
C SER A 119 5.32 -16.11 -23.69
N ASP A 120 4.52 -16.69 -24.59
CA ASP A 120 3.50 -15.94 -25.34
C ASP A 120 2.20 -15.72 -24.55
N LEU A 121 2.04 -16.43 -23.42
CA LEU A 121 0.85 -16.40 -22.58
C LEU A 121 0.97 -15.43 -21.40
N VAL A 122 2.21 -15.12 -20.99
CA VAL A 122 2.50 -14.31 -19.80
C VAL A 122 3.34 -13.09 -20.18
N THR A 123 2.74 -11.91 -20.07
CA THR A 123 3.45 -10.64 -20.25
C THR A 123 4.20 -10.30 -18.97
N VAL A 124 5.54 -10.24 -19.00
CA VAL A 124 6.37 -9.91 -17.84
C VAL A 124 6.95 -8.50 -17.98
N MET A 125 6.80 -7.70 -16.93
CA MET A 125 7.32 -6.34 -16.83
C MET A 125 8.10 -6.14 -15.52
N VAL A 126 8.93 -5.10 -15.45
CA VAL A 126 9.76 -4.75 -14.29
C VAL A 126 9.59 -3.28 -13.90
N TYR A 127 9.31 -3.04 -12.63
CA TYR A 127 9.25 -1.70 -12.03
C TYR A 127 10.50 -1.46 -11.16
N PRO A 128 11.12 -0.27 -11.20
CA PRO A 128 10.70 0.93 -11.94
C PRO A 128 11.24 1.02 -13.38
N ASP A 129 12.14 0.12 -13.79
CA ASP A 129 12.94 0.27 -15.02
C ASP A 129 12.11 0.46 -16.31
N GLN A 130 10.94 -0.17 -16.43
CA GLN A 130 10.05 -0.03 -17.60
C GLN A 130 8.95 1.02 -17.43
N PHE A 131 8.93 1.72 -16.30
CA PHE A 131 7.94 2.75 -15.97
C PHE A 131 8.62 4.09 -15.63
N PRO A 132 9.42 4.65 -16.54
CA PRO A 132 10.19 5.87 -16.27
C PRO A 132 9.26 7.03 -15.91
N GLY A 133 9.56 7.70 -14.81
CA GLY A 133 8.78 8.83 -14.31
C GLY A 133 7.52 8.44 -13.51
N LEU A 134 7.14 7.16 -13.47
CA LEU A 134 6.10 6.67 -12.58
C LEU A 134 6.70 6.52 -11.18
N THR A 135 6.26 7.33 -10.24
CA THR A 135 6.77 7.31 -8.87
C THR A 135 5.70 6.86 -7.91
N VAL A 136 6.06 5.92 -7.03
CA VAL A 136 5.27 5.64 -5.84
C VAL A 136 5.57 6.75 -4.83
N GLY A 137 4.77 7.82 -4.89
CA GLY A 137 4.80 8.86 -3.87
C GLY A 137 4.52 8.29 -2.47
N PRO A 138 4.67 9.09 -1.39
CA PRO A 138 4.03 8.74 -0.13
C PRO A 138 2.57 8.40 -0.44
N PRO A 139 1.97 7.38 0.21
CA PRO A 139 0.56 7.09 0.01
C PRO A 139 -0.20 8.42 0.07
N PRO A 140 -1.17 8.68 -0.84
CA PRO A 140 -2.07 9.80 -0.62
C PRO A 140 -2.48 9.69 0.84
N ILE A 141 -2.30 10.78 1.61
CA ILE A 141 -2.60 10.83 3.05
C ILE A 141 -3.82 9.94 3.20
N ALA A 142 -3.63 8.75 3.80
CA ALA A 142 -4.74 7.80 3.95
C ALA A 142 -5.88 8.66 4.48
N PRO A 143 -7.12 8.58 3.96
CA PRO A 143 -8.20 9.48 4.37
C PRO A 143 -8.44 9.33 5.88
N ASN A 144 -7.61 10.01 6.65
CA ASN A 144 -7.50 10.02 8.10
C ASN A 144 -7.98 11.37 8.62
N ASP A 145 -8.39 12.26 7.70
CA ASP A 145 -9.32 13.35 7.95
C ASP A 145 -10.53 13.23 7.01
N ASP A 146 -10.96 12.00 6.71
CA ASP A 146 -12.35 11.83 6.31
C ASP A 146 -13.18 11.99 7.59
N HIS A 147 -13.65 13.21 7.85
CA HIS A 147 -14.60 13.51 8.93
C HIS A 147 -15.85 12.59 8.92
N THR A 148 -16.00 11.69 7.94
CA THR A 148 -17.03 10.64 7.90
C THR A 148 -16.67 9.34 8.63
N LEU A 149 -15.40 9.09 8.98
CA LEU A 149 -14.97 7.90 9.74
C LEU A 149 -15.17 8.09 11.26
N THR A 150 -16.41 8.31 11.67
CA THR A 150 -16.78 8.61 13.06
C THR A 150 -17.02 7.36 13.92
N HIS A 151 -16.95 6.17 13.33
CA HIS A 151 -17.34 4.91 13.96
C HIS A 151 -16.19 3.91 14.00
N TRP A 152 -16.26 2.94 14.90
CA TRP A 152 -15.33 1.83 15.06
C TRP A 152 -16.02 0.51 14.71
N LEU A 153 -15.50 -0.20 13.71
CA LEU A 153 -15.99 -1.52 13.28
C LEU A 153 -15.13 -2.62 13.88
N ASN A 154 -15.75 -3.52 14.65
CA ASN A 154 -15.14 -4.77 15.06
C ASN A 154 -15.22 -5.78 13.91
N LEU A 155 -14.08 -6.13 13.32
CA LEU A 155 -13.99 -7.00 12.14
C LEU A 155 -14.34 -8.46 12.44
N SER A 156 -14.22 -8.90 13.69
CA SER A 156 -14.57 -10.26 14.08
C SER A 156 -16.08 -10.48 14.29
N SER A 157 -16.83 -9.42 14.59
CA SER A 157 -18.29 -9.51 14.82
C SER A 157 -19.13 -8.72 13.81
N ASN A 158 -18.47 -7.99 12.91
CA ASN A 158 -19.07 -7.04 11.98
C ASN A 158 -19.97 -5.99 12.67
N LYS A 159 -19.68 -5.66 13.94
CA LYS A 159 -20.45 -4.67 14.72
C LYS A 159 -19.78 -3.31 14.73
N ARG A 160 -20.56 -2.28 14.40
CA ARG A 160 -20.18 -0.86 14.38
C ARG A 160 -20.53 -0.19 15.72
N HIS A 161 -19.62 0.66 16.19
CA HIS A 161 -19.72 1.40 17.44
C HIS A 161 -19.37 2.88 17.23
N ASN A 162 -20.11 3.81 17.81
CA ASN A 162 -19.78 5.24 17.83
C ASN A 162 -19.03 5.59 19.12
N ALA A 163 -18.55 6.83 19.20
CA ALA A 163 -17.73 7.32 20.31
C ALA A 163 -18.41 7.21 21.69
N SER A 164 -19.75 7.08 21.77
CA SER A 164 -20.47 6.85 23.03
C SER A 164 -20.31 5.41 23.57
N CYS A 165 -19.80 4.47 22.77
CA CYS A 165 -19.67 3.07 23.16
C CYS A 165 -18.36 2.82 23.92
N GLU A 166 -18.32 3.19 25.20
CA GLU A 166 -17.13 3.11 26.05
C GLU A 166 -16.49 1.71 26.13
N GLN A 167 -17.29 0.66 25.92
CA GLN A 167 -16.83 -0.73 26.04
C GLN A 167 -16.11 -1.23 24.78
N ASN A 168 -16.43 -0.72 23.59
CA ASN A 168 -16.00 -1.33 22.33
C ASN A 168 -15.36 -0.35 21.34
N PHE A 169 -15.70 0.94 21.39
CA PHE A 169 -15.13 1.95 20.50
C PHE A 169 -13.60 2.04 20.69
N GLY A 170 -12.82 1.72 19.67
CA GLY A 170 -11.36 1.74 19.72
C GLY A 170 -10.71 0.67 20.61
N ARG A 171 -11.48 -0.27 21.17
CA ARG A 171 -11.00 -1.21 22.21
C ARG A 171 -10.91 -2.67 21.77
N THR A 172 -11.56 -3.02 20.66
CA THR A 172 -11.55 -4.41 20.19
C THR A 172 -10.22 -4.75 19.55
N LYS A 173 -9.65 -5.92 19.88
CA LYS A 173 -8.36 -6.40 19.36
C LYS A 173 -8.27 -6.44 17.82
N ASN A 174 -9.40 -6.65 17.15
CA ASN A 174 -9.50 -6.69 15.70
C ASN A 174 -10.55 -5.69 15.20
N GLY A 175 -10.19 -4.40 15.15
CA GLY A 175 -11.10 -3.35 14.70
C GLY A 175 -10.40 -2.22 13.94
N ARG A 176 -11.20 -1.40 13.25
CA ARG A 176 -10.77 -0.21 12.51
C ARG A 176 -11.82 0.90 12.57
N TYR A 177 -11.41 2.12 12.28
CA TYR A 177 -12.38 3.20 12.00
C TYR A 177 -13.15 2.92 10.69
N CYS A 178 -14.41 3.33 10.66
CA CYS A 178 -15.38 3.06 9.60
C CYS A 178 -16.43 4.18 9.50
N ARG A 179 -17.18 4.19 8.40
CA ARG A 179 -18.29 5.11 8.16
C ARG A 179 -19.56 4.68 8.87
N ALA A 180 -20.53 5.58 8.95
CA ALA A 180 -21.84 5.34 9.58
C ALA A 180 -22.69 4.28 8.87
N ASP A 181 -22.40 3.94 7.62
CA ASP A 181 -23.11 2.97 6.79
C ASP A 181 -22.43 1.59 6.72
N GLU A 182 -21.26 1.40 7.35
CA GLU A 182 -20.52 0.14 7.32
C GLU A 182 -20.91 -0.82 8.47
N GLY A 183 -21.12 -2.10 8.16
CA GLY A 183 -21.38 -3.12 9.19
C GLY A 183 -22.72 -2.96 9.92
N VAL A 184 -22.92 -3.72 11.00
CA VAL A 184 -24.16 -3.76 11.77
C VAL A 184 -24.08 -2.83 12.98
N ALA A 185 -25.03 -1.89 13.10
CA ALA A 185 -25.12 -1.00 14.24
C ALA A 185 -25.19 -1.76 15.58
N CYS A 186 -24.37 -1.37 16.55
CA CYS A 186 -24.47 -1.92 17.90
C CYS A 186 -25.78 -1.50 18.54
N GLY A 187 -26.64 -2.45 18.94
CA GLY A 187 -27.93 -2.16 19.56
C GLY A 187 -27.88 -1.39 20.89
N ARG A 188 -26.70 -1.17 21.49
CA ARG A 188 -26.55 -0.34 22.71
C ARG A 188 -26.20 1.12 22.39
N CYS A 189 -25.28 1.36 21.47
CA CYS A 189 -24.86 2.73 21.13
C CYS A 189 -25.53 3.27 19.85
N GLY A 190 -26.24 2.43 19.09
CA GLY A 190 -26.92 2.82 17.85
C GLY A 190 -26.08 2.66 16.58
N GLY A 191 -24.87 2.10 16.70
CA GLY A 191 -23.92 2.12 15.59
C GLY A 191 -23.07 3.34 15.68
#